data_AF-A0A1Q3H8P4-F1
#
_entry.id   AF-A0A1Q3H8P4-F1
#
_cell.length_a   1.000
_cell.length_b   1.000
_cell.length_c   1.000
_cell.angle_alpha   90.00
_cell.angle_beta   90.00
_cell.angle_gamma   90.00
#
_symmetry.space_group_name_H-M   'P 1'
#
loop_
_entity.id
_entity.type
_entity.pdbx_description
1 polymer ?
#
loop_
_entity_poly.entity_id
_entity_poly.type
_entity_poly.pdbx_seq_one_letter_code
_entity_poly.pdbx_strand_id
1 'polypeptide(L)'
;MIRTMLLLWVSLSLAACARSTASQRADGEAPALAFKSSVTVLLEHRDELALTAEQVDRFEKLEFSLHEKNIGLHHQLETLRAQSKKDNRPWHGGYMGGGTHDAHGGKGSSSGPPDAEQARLVRRDRLERIGSMLREMQDNDTLSYMEAEKGLSDAQKPRARELFTQEREKLLKELEALHFQLRKGDY
;
A
#
# COMPACT_ATOMS: atom_id res chain seq x y z
N MET A 1 -58.17 12.28 20.37
CA MET A 1 -58.99 12.20 19.13
C MET A 1 -58.35 13.18 18.14
N ILE A 2 -57.61 12.68 17.13
CA ILE A 2 -58.07 12.59 15.72
C ILE A 2 -58.14 14.02 15.13
N ARG A 3 -57.36 14.47 14.14
CA ARG A 3 -56.75 13.81 12.97
C ARG A 3 -56.01 14.89 12.15
N THR A 4 -54.91 14.53 11.44
CA THR A 4 -54.55 14.85 10.02
C THR A 4 -54.69 16.29 9.50
N MET A 5 -53.87 16.88 8.63
CA MET A 5 -52.87 16.40 7.67
C MET A 5 -52.29 17.65 6.95
N LEU A 6 -51.00 17.57 6.58
CA LEU A 6 -50.43 17.84 5.25
C LEU A 6 -50.72 19.19 4.55
N LEU A 7 -49.64 19.90 4.20
CA LEU A 7 -49.41 20.70 2.98
C LEU A 7 -48.00 21.32 3.12
N LEU A 8 -46.91 20.61 2.78
CA LEU A 8 -46.33 20.49 1.43
C LEU A 8 -46.24 21.84 0.70
N TRP A 9 -45.15 22.59 0.94
CA TRP A 9 -44.70 23.66 0.05
C TRP A 9 -43.27 23.34 -0.40
N VAL A 10 -43.19 22.89 -1.65
CA VAL A 10 -41.97 22.78 -2.45
C VAL A 10 -41.65 24.18 -2.95
N SER A 11 -40.49 24.72 -2.59
CA SER A 11 -39.90 25.87 -3.27
C SER A 11 -38.49 25.52 -3.73
N LEU A 12 -38.46 25.03 -4.97
CA LEU A 12 -37.32 24.87 -5.85
C LEU A 12 -36.61 26.23 -6.02
N SER A 13 -35.35 26.32 -5.59
CA SER A 13 -34.47 27.44 -5.94
C SER A 13 -33.21 26.89 -6.59
N LEU A 14 -33.15 27.01 -7.92
CA LEU A 14 -31.94 26.82 -8.70
C LEU A 14 -30.93 27.91 -8.33
N ALA A 15 -29.81 27.50 -7.72
CA ALA A 15 -28.58 28.27 -7.74
C ALA A 15 -27.57 27.52 -8.62
N ALA A 16 -27.63 27.80 -9.92
CA ALA A 16 -26.58 27.42 -10.85
C ALA A 16 -25.48 28.48 -10.78
N CYS A 17 -24.39 28.21 -10.07
CA CYS A 17 -23.13 28.92 -10.25
C CYS A 17 -21.95 27.95 -10.19
N ALA A 18 -21.22 27.93 -11.31
CA ALA A 18 -19.81 27.58 -11.45
C ALA A 18 -19.38 26.16 -11.04
N ARG A 19 -19.60 25.22 -11.96
CA ARG A 19 -18.76 24.01 -12.10
C ARG A 19 -17.35 24.46 -12.48
N SER A 20 -16.52 24.76 -11.48
CA SER A 20 -15.08 24.95 -11.67
C SER A 20 -14.44 23.59 -11.88
N THR A 21 -14.20 23.23 -13.14
CA THR A 21 -13.29 22.16 -13.51
C THR A 21 -11.85 22.68 -13.40
N ALA A 22 -11.24 22.49 -12.24
CA ALA A 22 -9.81 22.28 -12.13
C ALA A 22 -9.69 20.86 -11.54
N SER A 23 -9.44 19.81 -12.33
CA SER A 23 -8.11 19.48 -12.82
C SER A 23 -7.00 19.81 -11.81
N GLN A 24 -7.24 19.53 -10.52
CA GLN A 24 -6.14 19.13 -9.66
C GLN A 24 -5.79 17.71 -10.10
N ARG A 25 -4.73 17.65 -10.92
CA ARG A 25 -3.98 16.43 -11.15
C ARG A 25 -3.85 15.76 -9.79
N ALA A 26 -4.40 14.56 -9.66
CA ALA A 26 -3.90 13.64 -8.66
C ALA A 26 -2.38 13.61 -8.90
N ASP A 27 -1.64 14.27 -8.01
CA ASP A 27 -0.24 13.96 -7.87
C ASP A 27 -0.19 12.44 -7.80
N GLY A 28 0.55 11.84 -8.73
CA GLY A 28 0.80 10.40 -8.79
C GLY A 28 1.62 9.99 -7.58
N GLU A 29 1.04 10.15 -6.40
CA GLU A 29 1.43 9.49 -5.20
C GLU A 29 1.10 8.02 -5.46
N ALA A 30 2.08 7.32 -6.04
CA ALA A 30 2.07 5.87 -6.12
C ALA A 30 1.57 5.38 -4.76
N PRO A 31 0.49 4.58 -4.70
CA PRO A 31 -0.21 4.29 -3.47
C PRO A 31 0.83 3.87 -2.46
N ALA A 32 1.06 4.72 -1.45
CA ALA A 32 1.85 4.32 -0.32
C ALA A 32 1.09 3.11 0.22
N LEU A 33 1.64 1.91 0.05
CA LEU A 33 1.10 0.71 0.65
C LEU A 33 1.03 1.00 2.14
N ALA A 34 -0.16 1.40 2.60
CA ALA A 34 -0.42 1.73 3.98
C ALA A 34 -0.65 0.39 4.66
N PHE A 35 0.46 -0.33 4.89
CA PHE A 35 0.46 -1.57 5.63
C PHE A 35 -0.14 -1.30 7.01
N LYS A 36 -1.36 -1.76 7.24
CA LYS A 36 -1.92 -1.79 8.58
C LYS A 36 -1.22 -2.89 9.35
N SER A 37 -0.70 -2.57 10.53
CA SER A 37 -0.11 -3.58 11.39
C SER A 37 -1.20 -4.49 11.94
N SER A 38 -0.85 -5.74 12.16
CA SER A 38 -1.76 -6.74 12.71
C SER A 38 -2.23 -6.39 14.11
N VAL A 39 -1.39 -5.70 14.89
CA VAL A 39 -1.75 -5.20 16.23
C VAL A 39 -2.79 -4.07 16.13
N THR A 40 -2.60 -3.15 15.18
CA THR A 40 -3.59 -2.08 14.89
C THR A 40 -4.95 -2.68 14.53
N VAL A 41 -4.98 -3.76 13.76
CA VAL A 41 -6.23 -4.46 13.38
C VAL A 41 -6.95 -5.01 14.61
N LEU A 42 -6.22 -5.60 15.57
CA LEU A 42 -6.82 -6.07 16.82
C LEU A 42 -7.39 -4.91 17.66
N LEU A 43 -6.69 -3.76 17.69
CA LEU A 43 -7.15 -2.55 18.39
C LEU A 43 -8.40 -1.94 17.74
N GLU A 44 -8.47 -1.91 16.40
CA GLU A 44 -9.65 -1.48 15.63
C GLU A 44 -10.86 -2.39 15.89
N HIS A 45 -10.63 -3.66 16.27
CA HIS A 45 -11.67 -4.65 16.56
C HIS A 45 -11.79 -4.99 18.05
N ARG A 46 -11.39 -4.05 18.93
CA ARG A 46 -11.40 -4.25 20.38
C ARG A 46 -12.78 -4.64 20.94
N ASP A 47 -13.86 -4.03 20.44
CA ASP A 47 -15.21 -4.29 20.95
C ASP A 47 -15.70 -5.66 20.48
N GLU A 48 -15.39 -6.02 19.24
CA GLU A 48 -15.71 -7.33 18.66
C GLU A 48 -14.95 -8.48 19.36
N LEU A 49 -13.70 -8.24 19.72
CA LEU A 49 -12.87 -9.18 20.48
C LEU A 49 -13.12 -9.11 22.00
N ALA A 50 -13.99 -8.21 22.46
CA ALA A 50 -14.20 -7.93 23.89
C ALA A 50 -12.87 -7.78 24.65
N LEU A 51 -11.93 -6.99 24.10
CA LEU A 51 -10.63 -6.76 24.72
C LEU A 51 -10.79 -6.03 26.05
N THR A 52 -10.08 -6.47 27.07
CA THR A 52 -10.01 -5.74 28.35
C THR A 52 -9.14 -4.51 28.22
N ALA A 53 -9.29 -3.55 29.15
CA ALA A 53 -8.45 -2.35 29.17
C ALA A 53 -6.95 -2.70 29.26
N GLU A 54 -6.60 -3.74 30.02
CA GLU A 54 -5.22 -4.22 30.14
C GLU A 54 -4.72 -4.88 28.85
N GLN A 55 -5.58 -5.52 28.08
CA GLN A 55 -5.22 -6.06 26.76
C GLN A 55 -4.95 -4.91 25.78
N VAL A 56 -5.80 -3.88 25.78
CA VAL A 56 -5.64 -2.68 24.94
C VAL A 56 -4.31 -1.98 25.25
N ASP A 57 -4.02 -1.68 26.51
CA ASP A 57 -2.76 -1.03 26.91
C ASP A 57 -1.52 -1.85 26.50
N ARG A 58 -1.59 -3.19 26.61
CA ARG A 58 -0.52 -4.06 26.11
C ARG A 58 -0.35 -3.97 24.59
N PHE A 59 -1.45 -3.93 23.85
CA PHE A 59 -1.41 -3.88 22.39
C PHE A 59 -0.91 -2.53 21.87
N GLU A 60 -1.30 -1.42 22.50
CA GLU A 60 -0.75 -0.09 22.18
C GLU A 60 0.78 -0.05 22.40
N LYS A 61 1.29 -0.68 23.47
CA LYS A 61 2.74 -0.81 23.70
C LYS A 61 3.42 -1.67 22.64
N LEU A 62 2.79 -2.75 22.18
CA LEU A 62 3.32 -3.58 21.10
C LEU A 62 3.34 -2.81 19.77
N GLU A 63 2.30 -2.04 19.47
CA GLU A 63 2.25 -1.18 18.28
C GLU A 63 3.36 -0.13 18.31
N PHE A 64 3.57 0.52 19.46
CA PHE A 64 4.67 1.47 19.64
C PHE A 64 6.04 0.79 19.40
N SER A 65 6.27 -0.37 20.00
CA SER A 65 7.53 -1.12 19.80
C SER A 65 7.72 -1.57 18.35
N LEU A 66 6.65 -1.98 17.67
CA LEU A 66 6.69 -2.32 16.25
C LEU A 66 7.05 -1.10 15.40
N HIS A 67 6.46 0.06 15.70
CA HIS A 67 6.79 1.32 15.04
C HIS A 67 8.28 1.66 15.21
N GLU A 68 8.81 1.57 16.43
CA GLU A 68 10.24 1.83 16.70
C GLU A 68 11.17 0.89 15.90
N LYS A 69 10.82 -0.39 15.77
CA LYS A 69 11.59 -1.36 14.97
C LYS A 69 11.56 -1.01 13.47
N ASN A 70 10.43 -0.53 12.98
CA ASN A 70 10.22 -0.30 11.55
C ASN A 70 10.59 1.12 11.09
N ILE A 71 10.77 2.10 11.98
CA ILE A 71 11.00 3.50 11.58
C ILE A 71 12.24 3.67 10.68
N GLY A 72 13.32 2.95 10.98
CA GLY A 72 14.54 2.95 10.17
C GLY A 72 14.31 2.35 8.78
N LEU A 73 13.54 1.26 8.70
CA LEU A 73 13.19 0.59 7.44
C LEU A 73 12.29 1.48 6.57
N HIS A 74 11.32 2.16 7.18
CA HIS A 74 10.49 3.16 6.49
C HIS A 74 11.33 4.29 5.89
N HIS A 75 12.23 4.88 6.67
CA HIS A 75 13.10 5.95 6.20
C HIS A 75 14.01 5.50 5.05
N GLN A 76 14.55 4.29 5.12
CA GLN A 76 15.37 3.70 4.05
C GLN A 76 14.54 3.44 2.78
N LEU A 77 13.32 2.91 2.91
CA LEU A 77 12.40 2.72 1.79
C LEU A 77 12.05 4.04 1.10
N GLU A 78 11.76 5.09 1.87
CA GLU A 78 11.49 6.43 1.34
C GLU A 78 12.70 6.99 0.62
N THR A 79 13.90 6.86 1.20
CA THR A 79 15.15 7.30 0.56
C THR A 79 15.37 6.59 -0.77
N LEU A 80 15.22 5.25 -0.81
CA LEU A 80 15.34 4.50 -2.05
C LEU A 80 14.28 4.91 -3.06
N ARG A 81 13.03 5.16 -2.66
CA ARG A 81 11.96 5.65 -3.55
C ARG A 81 12.27 7.04 -4.11
N ALA A 82 12.79 7.96 -3.29
CA ALA A 82 13.17 9.30 -3.71
C ALA A 82 14.34 9.31 -4.71
N GLN A 83 15.33 8.44 -4.52
CA GLN A 83 16.42 8.24 -5.48
C GLN A 83 15.89 7.83 -6.87
N SER A 84 14.84 7.00 -6.92
CA SER A 84 14.16 6.66 -8.17
C SER A 84 13.60 7.85 -8.93
N LYS A 85 13.02 8.81 -8.19
CA LYS A 85 12.36 9.97 -8.77
C LYS A 85 13.39 10.95 -9.32
N LYS A 86 14.51 11.13 -8.60
CA LYS A 86 15.59 12.05 -8.99
C LYS A 86 16.32 11.61 -10.26
N ASP A 87 16.43 10.31 -10.52
CA ASP A 87 17.08 9.79 -11.72
C ASP A 87 16.28 10.00 -13.02
N ASN A 88 15.08 10.60 -12.95
CA ASN A 88 14.27 11.14 -14.06
C ASN A 88 14.08 10.22 -15.27
N ARG A 89 14.35 8.92 -15.15
CA ARG A 89 13.99 7.92 -16.15
C ARG A 89 12.62 7.41 -15.76
N PRO A 90 11.58 7.67 -16.57
CA PRO A 90 10.26 7.14 -16.30
C PRO A 90 10.37 5.62 -16.12
N TRP A 91 9.58 5.11 -15.19
CA TRP A 91 9.37 3.69 -14.96
C TRP A 91 8.64 3.07 -16.16
N HIS A 92 9.16 3.19 -17.37
CA HIS A 92 8.58 2.55 -18.56
C HIS A 92 8.83 1.05 -18.48
N GLY A 93 7.90 0.35 -17.82
CA GLY A 93 7.55 -1.02 -18.19
C GLY A 93 6.96 -0.98 -19.60
N GLY A 94 7.82 -1.04 -20.61
CA GLY A 94 7.41 -0.93 -22.00
C GLY A 94 8.06 -2.01 -22.84
N TYR A 95 7.59 -3.25 -22.70
CA TYR A 95 7.63 -4.20 -23.81
C TYR A 95 6.36 -3.96 -24.63
N MET A 96 6.52 -3.23 -25.74
CA MET A 96 5.73 -3.14 -26.99
C MET A 96 6.19 -1.81 -27.63
N GLY A 97 6.86 -1.78 -28.78
CA GLY A 97 6.26 -2.12 -30.05
C GLY A 97 5.57 -0.89 -30.65
N GLY A 98 6.17 -0.30 -31.68
CA GLY A 98 5.44 0.56 -32.64
C GLY A 98 5.66 2.07 -32.51
N GLY A 99 6.78 2.54 -33.05
CA GLY A 99 6.96 3.93 -33.49
C GLY A 99 7.73 3.90 -34.80
N THR A 100 6.99 3.73 -35.89
CA THR A 100 7.49 3.73 -37.27
C THR A 100 8.28 5.00 -37.54
N HIS A 101 9.58 4.90 -37.83
CA HIS A 101 10.24 5.64 -38.89
C HIS A 101 11.55 4.91 -39.24
N ASP A 102 11.64 4.60 -40.53
CA ASP A 102 12.83 4.26 -41.30
C ASP A 102 13.37 2.83 -41.18
N ALA A 103 13.00 2.09 -42.22
CA ALA A 103 13.61 0.87 -42.70
C ALA A 103 15.14 0.90 -42.61
N HIS A 104 15.74 -0.12 -42.00
CA HIS A 104 16.78 -0.95 -42.62
C HIS A 104 16.98 -2.23 -41.79
N GLY A 105 17.04 -3.36 -42.50
CA GLY A 105 17.19 -4.67 -41.90
C GLY A 105 18.51 -4.84 -41.14
N GLY A 106 18.47 -5.58 -40.04
CA GLY A 106 19.65 -5.92 -39.27
C GLY A 106 19.35 -7.05 -38.29
N LYS A 107 19.83 -8.24 -38.63
CA LYS A 107 19.90 -9.40 -37.74
C LYS A 107 20.63 -9.02 -36.44
N GLY A 108 20.08 -9.48 -35.31
CA GLY A 108 20.81 -9.78 -34.07
C GLY A 108 21.72 -8.68 -33.52
N SER A 109 21.24 -7.98 -32.49
CA SER A 109 22.17 -7.41 -31.51
C SER A 109 21.52 -7.43 -30.12
N SER A 110 21.92 -8.42 -29.32
CA SER A 110 21.59 -8.54 -27.91
C SER A 110 22.45 -7.63 -27.01
N SER A 111 23.26 -6.74 -27.59
CA SER A 111 24.09 -5.79 -26.85
C SER A 111 23.52 -4.39 -26.99
N GLY A 112 22.68 -3.99 -26.03
CA GLY A 112 22.57 -2.57 -25.72
C GLY A 112 23.93 -2.01 -25.28
N PRO A 113 24.10 -0.67 -25.23
CA PRO A 113 25.33 -0.06 -24.74
C PRO A 113 25.72 -0.64 -23.37
N PRO A 114 27.01 -0.81 -23.04
CA PRO A 114 27.46 -1.38 -21.76
C PRO A 114 26.83 -0.70 -20.52
N ASP A 115 26.50 0.59 -20.63
CA ASP A 115 25.81 1.37 -19.61
C ASP A 115 24.39 0.86 -19.31
N ALA A 116 23.74 0.16 -20.25
CA ALA A 116 22.40 -0.39 -20.09
C ALA A 116 22.39 -1.65 -19.19
N GLU A 117 23.42 -2.49 -19.27
CA GLU A 117 23.56 -3.64 -18.38
C GLU A 117 23.88 -3.20 -16.95
N GLN A 118 24.77 -2.22 -16.79
CA GLN A 118 25.06 -1.65 -15.47
C GLN A 118 23.80 -1.02 -14.84
N ALA A 119 23.00 -0.28 -15.62
CA ALA A 119 21.74 0.28 -15.15
C ALA A 119 20.71 -0.80 -14.76
N ARG A 120 20.67 -1.93 -15.48
CA ARG A 120 19.81 -3.09 -15.11
C ARG A 120 20.24 -3.72 -13.80
N LEU A 121 21.54 -3.89 -13.58
CA LEU A 121 22.08 -4.47 -12.34
C LEU A 121 21.78 -3.56 -11.13
N VAL A 122 22.00 -2.25 -11.25
CA VAL A 122 21.67 -1.27 -10.19
C VAL A 122 20.17 -1.29 -9.89
N ARG A 123 19.32 -1.38 -10.93
CA ARG A 123 17.87 -1.51 -10.75
C ARG A 123 17.51 -2.80 -10.00
N ARG A 124 18.11 -3.93 -10.36
CA ARG A 124 17.83 -5.22 -9.72
C ARG A 124 18.24 -5.20 -8.25
N ASP A 125 19.45 -4.77 -7.95
CA ASP A 125 19.96 -4.65 -6.57
C ASP A 125 19.05 -3.75 -5.72
N ARG A 126 18.59 -2.63 -6.27
CA ARG A 126 17.65 -1.75 -5.58
C ARG A 126 16.29 -2.42 -5.29
N LEU A 127 15.72 -3.15 -6.24
CA LEU A 127 14.47 -3.88 -6.04
C LEU A 127 14.64 -5.00 -5.00
N GLU A 128 15.78 -5.69 -5.01
CA GLU A 128 16.12 -6.71 -4.02
C GLU A 128 16.20 -6.12 -2.61
N ARG A 129 16.86 -4.97 -2.44
CA ARG A 129 16.91 -4.25 -1.14
C ARG A 129 15.53 -3.82 -0.66
N ILE A 130 14.70 -3.27 -1.55
CA ILE A 130 13.31 -2.91 -1.23
C ILE A 130 12.53 -4.15 -0.78
N GLY A 131 12.64 -5.25 -1.51
CA GLY A 131 11.99 -6.52 -1.18
C GLY A 131 12.44 -7.08 0.17
N SER A 132 13.74 -7.00 0.48
CA SER A 132 14.30 -7.42 1.76
C SER A 132 13.72 -6.61 2.93
N MET A 133 13.68 -5.28 2.82
CA MET A 133 13.15 -4.41 3.89
C MET A 133 11.65 -4.63 4.11
N LEU A 134 10.85 -4.79 3.05
CA LEU A 134 9.42 -5.08 3.19
C LEU A 134 9.18 -6.43 3.87
N ARG A 135 10.01 -7.44 3.59
CA ARG A 135 9.94 -8.74 4.26
C ARG A 135 10.29 -8.61 5.74
N GLU A 136 11.34 -7.87 6.08
CA GLU A 136 11.73 -7.63 7.47
C GLU A 136 10.62 -6.93 8.26
N MET A 137 9.96 -5.93 7.67
CA MET A 137 8.79 -5.29 8.30
C MET A 137 7.62 -6.27 8.51
N GLN A 138 7.39 -7.17 7.56
CA GLN A 138 6.36 -8.21 7.69
C GLN A 138 6.70 -9.24 8.77
N ASP A 139 7.97 -9.61 8.90
CA ASP A 139 8.45 -10.50 9.96
C ASP A 139 8.28 -9.83 11.33
N ASN A 140 8.62 -8.53 11.44
CA ASN A 140 8.38 -7.75 12.65
C ASN A 140 6.89 -7.67 13.04
N ASP A 141 6.00 -7.48 12.07
CA ASP A 141 4.55 -7.48 12.28
C ASP A 141 4.06 -8.86 12.76
N THR A 142 4.54 -9.93 12.12
CA THR A 142 4.19 -11.31 12.48
C THR A 142 4.61 -11.64 13.92
N LEU A 143 5.83 -11.25 14.31
CA LEU A 143 6.32 -11.41 15.69
C LEU A 143 5.48 -10.62 16.70
N SER A 144 5.07 -9.40 16.33
CA SER A 144 4.23 -8.55 17.19
C SER A 144 2.83 -9.12 17.37
N TYR A 145 2.23 -9.68 16.30
CA TYR A 145 0.97 -10.40 16.38
C TYR A 145 1.08 -11.65 17.27
N MET A 146 2.14 -12.45 17.11
CA MET A 146 2.34 -13.64 17.95
C MET A 146 2.47 -13.29 19.43
N GLU A 147 3.07 -12.13 19.75
CA GLU A 147 3.13 -11.64 21.14
C GLU A 147 1.76 -11.16 21.63
N ALA A 148 1.01 -10.43 20.81
CA ALA A 148 -0.35 -10.01 21.12
C ALA A 148 -1.27 -11.20 21.39
N GLU A 149 -1.18 -12.25 20.57
CA GLU A 149 -2.00 -13.46 20.68
C GLU A 149 -1.81 -14.21 22.00
N LYS A 150 -0.60 -14.18 22.59
CA LYS A 150 -0.35 -14.77 23.93
C LYS A 150 -1.17 -14.09 25.02
N GLY A 151 -1.48 -12.80 24.85
CA GLY A 151 -2.29 -12.02 25.77
C GLY A 151 -3.80 -12.17 25.57
N LEU A 152 -4.23 -12.90 24.54
CA LEU A 152 -5.64 -13.19 24.26
C LEU A 152 -6.10 -14.44 25.02
N SER A 153 -7.37 -14.44 25.42
CA SER A 153 -8.04 -15.64 25.93
C SER A 153 -8.32 -16.65 24.81
N ASP A 154 -8.56 -17.90 25.17
CA ASP A 154 -8.84 -18.95 24.19
C ASP A 154 -10.14 -18.71 23.40
N ALA A 155 -11.09 -17.97 23.98
CA ALA A 155 -12.31 -17.55 23.27
C ALA A 155 -12.04 -16.46 22.22
N GLN A 156 -11.03 -15.61 22.44
CA GLN A 156 -10.67 -14.49 21.55
C GLN A 156 -9.80 -14.93 20.37
N LYS A 157 -8.89 -15.89 20.59
CA LYS A 157 -7.90 -16.33 19.60
C LYS A 157 -8.48 -16.73 18.23
N PRO A 158 -9.59 -17.50 18.13
CA PRO A 158 -10.13 -17.89 16.83
C PRO A 158 -10.47 -16.68 15.96
N ARG A 159 -11.15 -15.68 16.54
CA ARG A 159 -11.54 -14.48 15.79
C ARG A 159 -10.34 -13.59 15.48
N ALA A 160 -9.41 -13.42 16.41
CA ALA A 160 -8.18 -12.67 16.18
C ALA A 160 -7.33 -13.26 15.03
N ARG A 161 -7.21 -14.58 14.95
CA ARG A 161 -6.51 -15.27 13.85
C ARG A 161 -7.17 -15.06 12.51
N GLU A 162 -8.49 -15.05 12.48
CA GLU A 162 -9.25 -14.78 11.26
C GLU A 162 -8.98 -13.37 10.75
N LEU A 163 -9.06 -12.37 11.63
CA LEU A 163 -8.76 -10.97 11.31
C LEU A 163 -7.33 -10.80 10.79
N PHE A 164 -6.35 -11.41 11.45
CA PHE A 164 -4.96 -11.43 11.00
C PHE A 164 -4.80 -12.04 9.60
N THR A 165 -5.46 -13.18 9.35
CA THR A 165 -5.38 -13.87 8.06
C THR A 165 -5.99 -13.02 6.95
N GLN A 166 -7.14 -12.40 7.20
CA GLN A 166 -7.82 -11.53 6.23
C GLN A 166 -6.96 -10.33 5.83
N GLU A 167 -6.35 -9.65 6.79
CA GLU A 167 -5.48 -8.50 6.50
C GLU A 167 -4.20 -8.93 5.79
N ARG A 168 -3.61 -10.07 6.16
CA ARG A 168 -2.47 -10.63 5.43
C ARG A 168 -2.80 -10.97 3.98
N GLU A 169 -3.97 -11.56 3.72
CA GLU A 169 -4.43 -11.84 2.35
C GLU A 169 -4.68 -10.57 1.55
N LYS A 170 -5.22 -9.53 2.18
CA LYS A 170 -5.44 -8.22 1.54
C LYS A 170 -4.12 -7.59 1.14
N LEU A 171 -3.12 -7.59 2.03
CA LEU A 171 -1.77 -7.10 1.72
C LEU A 171 -1.10 -7.87 0.58
N LEU A 172 -1.25 -9.20 0.56
CA LEU A 172 -0.72 -10.01 -0.53
C LEU A 172 -1.37 -9.66 -1.88
N LYS A 173 -2.69 -9.44 -1.90
CA LYS A 173 -3.41 -8.99 -3.10
C LYS A 173 -2.96 -7.60 -3.56
N GLU A 174 -2.74 -6.67 -2.64
CA GLU A 174 -2.22 -5.33 -2.96
C GLU A 174 -0.81 -5.39 -3.54
N LEU A 175 0.07 -6.22 -2.96
CA LEU A 175 1.42 -6.46 -3.49
C LEU A 175 1.40 -7.12 -4.88
N GLU A 176 0.52 -8.09 -5.10
CA GLU A 176 0.35 -8.74 -6.40
C GLU A 176 -0.16 -7.75 -7.45
N ALA A 177 -1.15 -6.92 -7.10
CA ALA A 177 -1.67 -5.86 -7.96
C ALA A 177 -0.59 -4.84 -8.32
N LEU A 178 0.23 -4.43 -7.35
CA LEU A 178 1.37 -3.54 -7.58
C LEU A 178 2.41 -4.20 -8.49
N HIS A 179 2.78 -5.46 -8.26
CA HIS A 179 3.67 -6.21 -9.14
C HIS A 179 3.14 -6.31 -10.58
N PHE A 180 1.83 -6.51 -10.73
CA PHE A 180 1.16 -6.59 -12.02
C PHE A 180 1.18 -5.25 -12.75
N GLN A 181 0.88 -4.14 -12.06
CA GLN A 181 0.95 -2.79 -12.62
C GLN A 181 2.38 -2.40 -13.02
N LEU A 182 3.38 -2.72 -12.19
CA LEU A 182 4.80 -2.48 -12.49
C LEU A 182 5.24 -3.26 -13.73
N ARG A 183 4.72 -4.48 -13.94
CA ARG A 183 4.97 -5.26 -15.15
C ARG A 183 4.32 -4.64 -16.39
N LYS A 184 3.15 -4.01 -16.25
CA LYS A 184 2.43 -3.38 -17.36
C LYS A 184 2.93 -1.98 -17.73
N GLY A 185 3.70 -1.34 -16.86
CA GLY A 185 4.15 0.04 -17.06
C GLY A 185 3.09 1.10 -16.80
N ASP A 186 1.99 0.71 -16.15
CA ASP A 186 0.89 1.60 -15.76
C ASP A 186 1.24 2.26 -14.40
N TYR A 187 2.18 3.22 -14.41
CA TYR A 187 2.54 4.06 -13.26
C TYR A 187 2.91 5.48 -13.68
#